data_AF-A0A3D8IKU7-F1
#
_entry.id   AF-A0A3D8IKU7-F1
#
_cell.length_a   1.000
_cell.length_b   1.000
_cell.length_c   1.000
_cell.angle_alpha   90.00
_cell.angle_beta   90.00
_cell.angle_gamma   90.00
#
_symmetry.space_group_name_H-M   'P 1'
#
loop_
_entity.id
_entity.type
_entity.pdbx_description
1 polymer ?
#
loop_
_entity_poly.entity_id
_entity_poly.type
_entity_poly.pdbx_seq_one_letter_code
_entity_poly.pdbx_strand_id
1 'polypeptide(L)'
;MALSRDRMIEFLKRHNYDPNTLQSMETKEIQEAYQEVTKKLLGSYFHLTNDNKSIKTNSILLDMGELTEFKQKLKDCANDVIALIECLQEGYMKFDYSEVNDLLAIALKDMPMHKMQKISHIAYRSFQEILLSQIATALKGLPKEEFKVLEEFYEKRRNDTQFLHQTIDKLKDPATRQQILTMACVKLMVVKDFMPSNLYDVYRDYYNNVPQKLELVAKVRALTGLYSKEYLKEMPFEELEALYQDILKHNEQEEQDRKMFLKYSQAIQESVDNNDDEGFNEICYKAVTHLTQKQLSMLVEYMNGQNPFFLSKFESVAHEYKKKLHIKR
;
A
#
# COMPACT_ATOMS: atom_id res chain seq x y z
N MET A 1 19.26 8.44 -46.82
CA MET A 1 19.84 9.20 -47.96
C MET A 1 21.28 9.52 -47.58
N ALA A 2 22.27 9.00 -48.29
CA ALA A 2 23.68 9.31 -48.01
C ALA A 2 23.98 10.75 -48.47
N LEU A 3 24.57 11.59 -47.60
CA LEU A 3 25.07 12.90 -48.02
C LEU A 3 26.12 12.70 -49.13
N SER A 4 26.13 13.57 -50.13
CA SER A 4 27.17 13.54 -51.17
C SER A 4 28.52 13.97 -50.58
N ARG A 5 29.61 13.32 -51.03
CA ARG A 5 30.99 13.63 -50.63
C ARG A 5 31.32 15.12 -50.70
N ASP A 6 30.86 15.80 -51.74
CA ASP A 6 31.09 17.23 -51.95
C ASP A 6 30.46 18.09 -50.84
N ARG A 7 29.28 17.71 -50.34
CA ARG A 7 28.63 18.42 -49.22
C ARG A 7 29.35 18.19 -47.90
N MET A 8 29.91 17.00 -47.67
CA MET A 8 30.72 16.73 -46.48
C MET A 8 32.02 17.53 -46.50
N ILE A 9 32.69 17.62 -47.66
CA ILE A 9 33.90 18.43 -47.84
C ILE A 9 33.60 19.91 -47.61
N GLU A 10 32.51 20.43 -48.19
CA GLU A 10 32.12 21.83 -48.01
C GLU A 10 31.84 22.16 -46.54
N PHE A 11 31.21 21.24 -45.80
CA PHE A 11 30.99 21.37 -44.37
C PHE A 11 32.31 21.39 -43.58
N LEU A 12 33.23 20.45 -43.86
CA LEU A 12 34.52 20.38 -43.18
C LEU A 12 35.40 21.61 -43.42
N LYS A 13 35.36 22.18 -44.64
CA LYS A 13 36.05 23.46 -44.96
C LYS A 13 35.56 24.62 -44.09
N ARG A 14 34.25 24.67 -43.82
CA ARG A 14 33.66 25.70 -42.94
C ARG A 14 34.03 25.51 -41.46
N HIS A 15 34.57 24.36 -41.10
CA HIS A 15 35.00 24.00 -39.75
C HIS A 15 36.52 23.80 -39.62
N ASN A 16 37.29 24.59 -40.39
CA ASN A 16 38.76 24.74 -40.29
C ASN A 16 39.60 23.51 -40.71
N TYR A 17 39.07 22.60 -41.53
CA TYR A 17 39.89 21.59 -42.20
C TYR A 17 40.59 22.20 -43.43
N ASP A 18 41.87 21.88 -43.59
CA ASP A 18 42.69 22.39 -44.70
C ASP A 18 42.19 21.83 -46.05
N PRO A 19 41.87 22.70 -47.04
CA PRO A 19 41.34 22.28 -48.33
C PRO A 19 42.20 21.27 -49.10
N ASN A 20 43.53 21.32 -48.91
CA ASN A 20 44.46 20.46 -49.63
C ASN A 20 44.46 19.03 -49.07
N THR A 21 44.32 18.86 -47.76
CA THR A 21 44.21 17.54 -47.11
C THR A 21 42.84 16.88 -47.35
N LEU A 22 41.77 17.66 -47.47
CA LEU A 22 40.42 17.13 -47.77
C LEU A 22 40.27 16.57 -49.20
N GLN A 23 41.08 17.04 -50.15
CA GLN A 23 41.05 16.53 -51.53
C GLN A 23 41.79 15.19 -51.68
N SER A 24 42.80 14.94 -50.85
CA SER A 24 43.59 13.70 -50.84
C SER A 24 42.97 12.58 -49.99
N MET A 25 42.02 12.90 -49.12
CA MET A 25 41.38 11.92 -48.23
C MET A 25 40.43 10.98 -48.97
N GLU A 26 40.38 9.71 -48.55
CA GLU A 26 39.42 8.76 -49.07
C GLU A 26 38.00 9.06 -48.56
N THR A 27 36.96 8.54 -49.24
CA THR A 27 35.56 8.87 -48.91
C THR A 27 35.19 8.45 -47.48
N LYS A 28 35.79 7.37 -46.97
CA LYS A 28 35.61 6.91 -45.58
C LYS A 28 36.19 7.89 -44.57
N GLU A 29 37.41 8.39 -44.81
CA GLU A 29 38.08 9.34 -43.92
C GLU A 29 37.33 10.68 -43.86
N ILE A 30 36.78 11.13 -44.99
CA ILE A 30 35.92 12.32 -45.04
C ILE A 30 34.63 12.10 -44.24
N GLN A 31 34.06 10.91 -44.30
CA GLN A 31 32.86 10.57 -43.54
C GLN A 31 33.14 10.54 -42.03
N GLU A 32 34.28 9.97 -41.61
CA GLU A 32 34.71 9.94 -40.21
C GLU A 32 35.01 11.34 -39.67
N ALA A 33 35.76 12.16 -40.43
CA ALA A 33 36.02 13.55 -40.06
C ALA A 33 34.73 14.37 -39.97
N TYR A 34 33.80 14.19 -40.92
CA TYR A 34 32.49 14.84 -40.89
C TYR A 34 31.70 14.44 -39.64
N GLN A 35 31.70 13.15 -39.28
CA GLN A 35 31.05 12.67 -38.07
C GLN A 35 31.66 13.27 -36.81
N GLU A 36 32.99 13.32 -36.69
CA GLU A 36 33.68 13.90 -35.53
C GLU A 36 33.37 15.39 -35.34
N VAL A 37 33.42 16.18 -36.41
CA VAL A 37 33.08 17.61 -36.35
C VAL A 37 31.62 17.81 -35.98
N THR A 38 30.71 17.02 -36.56
CA THR A 38 29.28 17.09 -36.26
C THR A 38 29.00 16.70 -34.81
N LYS A 39 29.65 15.65 -34.29
CA LYS A 39 29.58 15.25 -32.87
C LYS A 39 30.00 16.39 -31.94
N LYS A 40 31.11 17.06 -32.25
CA LYS A 40 31.61 18.17 -31.43
C LYS A 40 30.67 19.37 -31.43
N LEU A 41 30.07 19.70 -32.59
CA LEU A 41 29.07 20.76 -32.72
C LEU A 41 27.79 20.45 -31.95
N LEU A 42 27.25 19.24 -32.10
CA LEU A 42 26.08 18.79 -31.36
C LEU A 42 26.33 18.80 -29.85
N GLY A 43 27.46 18.25 -29.40
CA GLY A 43 27.85 18.28 -27.98
C GLY A 43 27.91 19.70 -27.41
N SER A 44 28.49 20.64 -28.18
CA SER A 44 28.57 22.05 -27.78
C SER A 44 27.19 22.73 -27.70
N TYR A 45 26.31 22.43 -28.65
CA TYR A 45 24.94 22.96 -28.68
C TYR A 45 24.11 22.45 -27.50
N PHE A 46 24.19 21.15 -27.20
CA PHE A 46 23.48 20.55 -26.06
C PHE A 46 23.97 21.06 -24.71
N HIS A 47 25.28 21.32 -24.56
CA HIS A 47 25.82 21.96 -23.35
C HIS A 47 25.26 23.37 -23.13
N LEU A 48 25.04 24.16 -24.20
CA LEU A 48 24.50 25.51 -24.10
C LEU A 48 22.99 25.54 -23.79
N THR A 49 22.23 24.50 -24.13
CA THR A 49 20.77 24.42 -23.88
C THR A 49 20.39 23.73 -22.57
N ASN A 50 21.34 23.11 -21.86
CA ASN A 50 21.06 22.26 -20.70
C ASN A 50 21.02 22.96 -19.33
N ASP A 51 21.17 24.28 -19.27
CA ASP A 51 21.12 25.02 -17.99
C ASP A 51 19.74 25.01 -17.30
N ASN A 52 18.69 24.39 -17.86
CA ASN A 52 17.35 24.45 -17.24
C ASN A 52 16.54 23.16 -17.11
N LYS A 53 16.97 21.99 -17.60
CA LYS A 53 16.30 20.72 -17.25
C LYS A 53 17.30 19.58 -17.25
N SER A 54 17.45 18.93 -16.09
CA SER A 54 18.11 17.63 -15.92
C SER A 54 17.36 16.56 -16.72
N ILE A 55 17.54 16.56 -18.03
CA ILE A 55 17.35 15.38 -18.86
C ILE A 55 18.78 14.89 -19.07
N LYS A 56 19.13 13.72 -18.53
CA LYS A 56 20.29 12.99 -19.04
C LYS A 56 19.92 12.55 -20.46
N THR A 57 19.98 13.46 -21.43
CA THR A 57 19.95 13.12 -22.86
C THR A 57 21.30 12.49 -23.23
N ASN A 58 21.64 11.37 -22.61
CA ASN A 58 22.64 10.45 -23.14
C ASN A 58 22.07 9.67 -24.35
N SER A 59 20.76 9.76 -24.61
CA SER A 59 20.03 9.06 -25.69
C SER A 59 20.49 9.39 -27.12
N ILE A 60 20.93 10.62 -27.43
CA ILE A 60 21.25 11.00 -28.83
C ILE A 60 22.72 10.70 -29.20
N LEU A 61 23.56 10.40 -28.22
CA LEU A 61 24.98 10.12 -28.38
C LEU A 61 25.33 8.75 -27.78
N LEU A 62 24.40 7.79 -27.89
CA LEU A 62 24.66 6.41 -27.57
C LEU A 62 25.88 5.94 -28.34
N ASP A 63 26.91 5.57 -27.58
CA ASP A 63 28.11 4.95 -28.09
C ASP A 63 27.67 3.73 -28.90
N MET A 64 27.79 3.81 -30.23
CA MET A 64 27.29 2.77 -31.15
C MET A 64 27.87 1.40 -30.79
N GLY A 65 29.03 1.36 -30.11
CA GLY A 65 29.60 0.17 -29.48
C GLY A 65 28.69 -0.44 -28.41
N GLU A 66 28.32 0.33 -27.38
CA GLU A 66 27.50 -0.15 -26.26
C GLU A 66 26.12 -0.65 -26.70
N LEU A 67 25.48 0.03 -27.66
CA LEU A 67 24.21 -0.43 -28.25
C LEU A 67 24.35 -1.75 -29.00
N THR A 68 25.46 -1.90 -29.74
CA THR A 68 25.73 -3.11 -30.52
C THR A 68 26.04 -4.29 -29.59
N GLU A 69 26.81 -4.06 -28.53
CA GLU A 69 27.08 -5.04 -27.48
C GLU A 69 25.82 -5.47 -26.76
N PHE A 70 24.98 -4.51 -26.35
CA PHE A 70 23.71 -4.81 -25.69
C PHE A 70 22.78 -5.62 -26.59
N LYS A 71 22.67 -5.23 -27.86
CA LYS A 71 21.90 -5.99 -28.87
C LYS A 71 22.43 -7.41 -29.04
N GLN A 72 23.74 -7.62 -28.99
CA GLN A 72 24.32 -8.95 -29.08
C GLN A 72 23.99 -9.78 -27.83
N LYS A 73 24.11 -9.21 -26.62
CA LYS A 73 23.69 -9.87 -25.37
C LYS A 73 22.23 -10.33 -25.41
N LEU A 74 21.33 -9.48 -25.92
CA LEU A 74 19.92 -9.84 -26.08
C LEU A 74 19.71 -11.07 -26.97
N LYS A 75 20.51 -11.22 -28.04
CA LYS A 75 20.47 -12.41 -28.90
C LYS A 75 21.03 -13.64 -28.21
N ASP A 76 22.12 -13.49 -27.46
CA ASP A 76 22.75 -14.59 -26.74
C ASP A 76 21.81 -15.16 -25.66
N CYS A 77 20.98 -14.31 -25.07
CA CYS A 77 19.95 -14.69 -24.09
C CYS A 77 18.60 -15.10 -24.69
N ALA A 78 18.44 -15.17 -26.02
CA ALA A 78 17.14 -15.36 -26.68
C ALA A 78 16.37 -16.62 -26.24
N ASN A 79 17.09 -17.68 -25.89
CA ASN A 79 16.54 -18.98 -25.56
C ASN A 79 16.24 -19.16 -24.05
N ASP A 80 16.74 -18.27 -23.20
CA ASP A 80 16.55 -18.29 -21.75
C ASP A 80 15.79 -17.04 -21.31
N VAL A 81 14.54 -17.23 -20.89
CA VAL A 81 13.66 -16.15 -20.46
C VAL A 81 14.20 -15.44 -19.21
N ILE A 82 14.84 -16.16 -18.29
CA ILE A 82 15.36 -15.58 -17.04
C ILE A 82 16.57 -14.70 -17.38
N ALA A 83 17.54 -15.23 -18.13
CA ALA A 83 18.70 -14.47 -18.57
C ALA A 83 18.30 -13.24 -19.41
N LEU A 84 17.26 -13.36 -20.24
CA LEU A 84 16.72 -12.25 -21.02
C LEU A 84 16.10 -11.16 -20.12
N ILE A 85 15.40 -11.53 -19.05
CA ILE A 85 14.87 -10.58 -18.06
C ILE A 85 16.01 -9.82 -17.37
N GLU A 86 17.05 -10.51 -16.91
CA GLU A 86 18.22 -9.90 -16.28
C GLU A 86 18.95 -8.95 -17.24
N CYS A 87 19.16 -9.39 -18.49
CA CYS A 87 19.76 -8.55 -19.53
C CYS A 87 18.93 -7.28 -19.77
N LEU A 88 17.60 -7.39 -19.85
CA LEU A 88 16.73 -6.23 -20.01
C LEU A 88 16.78 -5.28 -18.81
N GLN A 89 16.92 -5.79 -17.58
CA GLN A 89 17.09 -4.94 -16.39
C GLN A 89 18.38 -4.12 -16.45
N GLU A 90 19.49 -4.72 -16.88
CA GLU A 90 20.75 -4.00 -17.12
C GLU A 90 20.58 -2.93 -18.20
N GLY A 91 19.81 -3.23 -19.24
CA GLY A 91 19.44 -2.28 -20.29
C GLY A 91 18.69 -1.07 -19.74
N TYR A 92 17.65 -1.29 -18.93
CA TYR A 92 16.85 -0.22 -18.34
C TYR A 92 17.61 0.65 -17.33
N MET A 93 18.72 0.18 -16.77
CA MET A 93 19.61 1.00 -15.94
C MET A 93 20.41 2.03 -16.74
N LYS A 94 20.59 1.79 -18.05
CA LYS A 94 21.48 2.57 -18.92
C LYS A 94 20.73 3.37 -19.98
N PHE A 95 19.63 2.84 -20.47
CA PHE A 95 18.90 3.32 -21.64
C PHE A 95 17.42 3.56 -21.32
N ASP A 96 16.76 4.37 -22.14
CA ASP A 96 15.35 4.67 -21.96
C ASP A 96 14.46 3.46 -22.27
N TYR A 97 13.27 3.42 -21.66
CA TYR A 97 12.34 2.29 -21.82
C TYR A 97 12.00 2.01 -23.30
N SER A 98 11.80 3.04 -24.11
CA SER A 98 11.52 2.89 -25.55
C SER A 98 12.72 2.29 -26.28
N GLU A 99 13.94 2.75 -25.98
CA GLU A 99 15.16 2.30 -26.66
C GLU A 99 15.43 0.82 -26.40
N VAL A 100 15.31 0.38 -25.15
CA VAL A 100 15.49 -1.04 -24.77
C VAL A 100 14.46 -1.92 -25.49
N ASN A 101 13.21 -1.49 -25.58
CA ASN A 101 12.17 -2.26 -26.26
C ASN A 101 12.35 -2.31 -27.78
N ASP A 102 12.79 -1.22 -28.40
CA ASP A 102 13.11 -1.20 -29.81
C ASP A 102 14.28 -2.14 -30.12
N LEU A 103 15.33 -2.12 -29.28
CA LEU A 103 16.47 -3.03 -29.40
C LEU A 103 16.06 -4.49 -29.20
N LEU A 104 15.18 -4.78 -28.24
CA LEU A 104 14.61 -6.11 -28.03
C LEU A 104 13.87 -6.62 -29.27
N ALA A 105 12.99 -5.80 -29.85
CA ALA A 105 12.25 -6.14 -31.07
C ALA A 105 13.18 -6.35 -32.28
N ILE A 106 14.25 -5.57 -32.38
CA ILE A 106 15.25 -5.71 -33.45
C ILE A 106 16.13 -6.94 -33.24
N ALA A 107 16.47 -7.28 -31.99
CA ALA A 107 17.34 -8.41 -31.64
C ALA A 107 16.62 -9.75 -31.81
N LEU A 108 15.35 -9.83 -31.41
CA LEU A 108 14.56 -11.08 -31.34
C LEU A 108 13.41 -11.11 -32.35
N LYS A 109 13.72 -10.90 -33.63
CA LYS A 109 12.71 -10.80 -34.71
C LYS A 109 11.81 -12.03 -34.85
N ASP A 110 12.33 -13.21 -34.50
CA ASP A 110 11.60 -14.47 -34.61
C ASP A 110 10.68 -14.75 -33.41
N MET A 111 10.78 -13.94 -32.34
CA MET A 111 9.92 -14.07 -31.17
C MET A 111 8.57 -13.37 -31.41
N PRO A 112 7.44 -13.98 -31.02
CA PRO A 112 6.15 -13.30 -31.08
C PRO A 112 6.11 -12.01 -30.25
N MET A 113 5.60 -10.92 -30.84
CA MET A 113 5.55 -9.59 -30.19
C MET A 113 4.90 -9.60 -28.80
N HIS A 114 3.79 -10.33 -28.63
CA HIS A 114 3.11 -10.44 -27.33
C HIS A 114 3.99 -11.09 -26.25
N LYS A 115 4.90 -12.00 -26.62
CA LYS A 115 5.83 -12.65 -25.71
C LYS A 115 6.93 -11.66 -25.31
N MET A 116 7.49 -10.94 -26.27
CA MET A 116 8.48 -9.87 -26.01
C MET A 116 7.92 -8.79 -25.07
N GLN A 117 6.68 -8.33 -25.31
CA GLN A 117 6.02 -7.34 -24.46
C GLN A 117 5.82 -7.83 -23.03
N LYS A 118 5.40 -9.09 -22.83
CA LYS A 118 5.25 -9.68 -21.49
C LYS A 118 6.59 -9.75 -20.75
N ILE A 119 7.63 -10.24 -21.42
CA ILE A 119 8.98 -10.36 -20.84
C ILE A 119 9.51 -8.97 -20.48
N SER A 120 9.41 -8.01 -21.40
CA SER A 120 9.79 -6.62 -21.16
C SER A 120 9.04 -6.00 -19.98
N HIS A 121 7.72 -6.21 -19.88
CA HIS A 121 6.93 -5.68 -18.78
C HIS A 121 7.36 -6.26 -17.43
N ILE A 122 7.60 -7.57 -17.37
CA ILE A 122 8.10 -8.24 -16.16
C ILE A 122 9.48 -7.70 -15.79
N ALA A 123 10.40 -7.60 -16.76
CA ALA A 123 11.74 -7.07 -16.54
C ALA A 123 11.71 -5.62 -16.05
N TYR A 124 10.86 -4.78 -16.64
CA TYR A 124 10.71 -3.39 -16.25
C TYR A 124 10.10 -3.25 -14.85
N ARG A 125 9.10 -4.06 -14.50
CA ARG A 125 8.55 -4.11 -13.14
C ARG A 125 9.58 -4.53 -12.12
N SER A 126 10.35 -5.57 -12.42
CA SER A 126 11.41 -6.03 -11.53
C SER A 126 12.53 -4.99 -11.37
N PHE A 127 12.90 -4.30 -12.44
CA PHE A 127 13.81 -3.16 -12.39
C PHE A 127 13.28 -2.03 -11.48
N GLN A 128 12.01 -1.67 -11.59
CA GLN A 128 11.39 -0.69 -10.70
C GLN A 128 11.47 -1.12 -9.22
N GLU A 129 11.22 -2.40 -8.91
CA GLU A 129 11.40 -2.94 -7.55
C GLU A 129 12.85 -2.82 -7.06
N ILE A 130 13.83 -3.07 -7.93
CA ILE A 130 15.25 -2.92 -7.57
C ILE A 130 15.55 -1.48 -7.16
N LEU A 131 15.05 -0.49 -7.90
CA LEU A 131 15.26 0.92 -7.57
C LEU A 131 14.63 1.30 -6.23
N LEU A 132 13.37 0.91 -6.02
CA LEU A 132 12.67 1.17 -4.76
C LEU A 132 13.35 0.47 -3.58
N SER A 133 13.80 -0.76 -3.77
CA SER A 133 14.56 -1.52 -2.77
C SER A 133 15.90 -0.86 -2.42
N GLN A 134 16.60 -0.28 -3.40
CA GLN A 134 17.84 0.47 -3.14
C GLN A 134 17.57 1.72 -2.30
N ILE A 135 16.51 2.48 -2.63
CA ILE A 135 16.08 3.64 -1.85
C ILE A 135 15.71 3.20 -0.42
N ALA A 136 14.87 2.18 -0.28
CA ALA A 136 14.47 1.63 1.02
C ALA A 136 15.69 1.19 1.86
N THR A 137 16.67 0.55 1.24
CA THR A 137 17.90 0.13 1.91
C THR A 137 18.70 1.33 2.40
N ALA A 138 18.83 2.38 1.58
CA ALA A 138 19.53 3.60 1.95
C ALA A 138 18.83 4.38 3.08
N LEU A 139 17.52 4.22 3.22
CA LEU A 139 16.69 4.89 4.23
C LEU A 139 16.38 4.03 5.47
N LYS A 140 16.91 2.81 5.58
CA LYS A 140 16.59 1.86 6.66
C LYS A 140 16.84 2.37 8.09
N GLY A 141 17.69 3.38 8.26
CA GLY A 141 17.97 4.01 9.56
C GLY A 141 16.91 5.01 10.05
N LEU A 142 15.91 5.34 9.23
CA LEU A 142 14.87 6.29 9.60
C LEU A 142 13.92 5.73 10.68
N PRO A 143 13.24 6.60 11.44
CA PRO A 143 12.10 6.21 12.26
C PRO A 143 11.04 5.49 11.42
N LYS A 144 10.39 4.47 11.98
CA LYS A 144 9.48 3.58 11.23
C LYS A 144 8.31 4.34 10.60
N GLU A 145 7.81 5.34 11.30
CA GLU A 145 6.72 6.21 10.86
C GLU A 145 7.11 7.00 9.60
N GLU A 146 8.26 7.67 9.64
CA GLU A 146 8.78 8.45 8.51
C GLU A 146 9.24 7.56 7.35
N PHE A 147 9.84 6.42 7.66
CA PHE A 147 10.22 5.42 6.67
C PHE A 147 9.00 5.01 5.84
N LYS A 148 7.86 4.70 6.49
CA LYS A 148 6.65 4.28 5.80
C LYS A 148 6.08 5.36 4.89
N VAL A 149 6.05 6.61 5.36
CA VAL A 149 5.60 7.76 4.57
C VAL A 149 6.48 7.97 3.33
N LEU A 150 7.80 7.86 3.49
CA LEU A 150 8.73 8.01 2.37
C LEU A 150 8.66 6.83 1.40
N GLU A 151 8.53 5.60 1.91
CA GLU A 151 8.33 4.40 1.08
C GLU A 151 7.13 4.58 0.14
N GLU A 152 5.99 5.03 0.67
CA GLU A 152 4.79 5.28 -0.15
C GLU A 152 4.94 6.45 -1.11
N PHE A 153 5.68 7.49 -0.72
CA PHE A 153 5.99 8.62 -1.58
C PHE A 153 6.79 8.19 -2.82
N TYR A 154 7.75 7.28 -2.66
CA TYR A 154 8.52 6.71 -3.77
C TYR A 154 7.70 5.68 -4.56
N GLU A 155 6.89 4.87 -3.89
CA GLU A 155 5.97 3.91 -4.53
C GLU A 155 5.00 4.61 -5.50
N LYS A 156 4.41 5.75 -5.10
CA LYS A 156 3.54 6.57 -5.98
C LYS A 156 4.27 7.11 -7.21
N ARG A 157 5.61 7.20 -7.17
CA ARG A 157 6.47 7.63 -8.28
C ARG A 157 7.25 6.48 -8.93
N ARG A 158 6.82 5.23 -8.73
CA ARG A 158 7.43 4.03 -9.32
C ARG A 158 7.72 4.15 -10.83
N ASN A 159 6.83 4.80 -11.58
CA ASN A 159 6.97 4.95 -13.02
C ASN A 159 7.97 6.04 -13.43
N ASP A 160 8.35 6.95 -12.53
CA ASP A 160 9.35 8.00 -12.76
C ASP A 160 10.75 7.46 -12.40
N THR A 161 11.26 6.57 -13.24
CA THR A 161 12.53 5.87 -13.01
C THR A 161 13.72 6.84 -12.98
N GLN A 162 13.63 7.96 -13.70
CA GLN A 162 14.63 9.02 -13.69
C GLN A 162 14.70 9.69 -12.32
N PHE A 163 13.55 10.05 -11.73
CA PHE A 163 13.49 10.58 -10.37
C PHE A 163 14.04 9.59 -9.34
N LEU A 164 13.72 8.30 -9.47
CA LEU A 164 14.24 7.26 -8.58
C LEU A 164 15.77 7.13 -8.69
N HIS A 165 16.32 7.16 -9.90
CA HIS A 165 17.78 7.14 -10.12
C HIS A 165 18.48 8.35 -9.49
N GLN A 166 17.96 9.55 -9.74
CA GLN A 166 18.50 10.78 -9.15
C GLN A 166 18.45 10.74 -7.62
N THR A 167 17.38 10.17 -7.06
CA THR A 167 17.25 9.96 -5.62
C THR A 167 18.32 9.00 -5.10
N ILE A 168 18.50 7.85 -5.76
CA ILE A 168 19.54 6.87 -5.39
C ILE A 168 20.92 7.52 -5.44
N ASP A 169 21.24 8.27 -6.50
CA ASP A 169 22.53 8.95 -6.64
C ASP A 169 22.77 9.97 -5.52
N LYS A 170 21.75 10.74 -5.13
CA LYS A 170 21.83 11.65 -3.97
C LYS A 170 22.00 10.90 -2.65
N LEU A 171 21.31 9.77 -2.49
CA LEU A 171 21.39 8.94 -1.29
C LEU A 171 22.71 8.15 -1.18
N LYS A 172 23.57 8.13 -2.21
CA LYS A 172 24.93 7.58 -2.07
C LYS A 172 25.79 8.44 -1.16
N ASP A 173 25.59 9.76 -1.17
CA ASP A 173 26.32 10.70 -0.31
C ASP A 173 25.93 10.53 1.18
N PRO A 174 26.88 10.18 2.06
CA PRO A 174 26.61 10.03 3.49
C PRO A 174 26.09 11.29 4.16
N ALA A 175 26.55 12.48 3.75
CA ALA A 175 26.11 13.74 4.34
C ALA A 175 24.62 14.00 4.05
N THR A 176 24.21 13.81 2.80
CA THR A 176 22.80 13.86 2.38
C THR A 176 21.94 12.87 3.16
N ARG A 177 22.38 11.61 3.31
CA ARG A 177 21.63 10.61 4.11
C ARG A 177 21.47 11.05 5.55
N GLN A 178 22.53 11.56 6.17
CA GLN A 178 22.50 12.01 7.56
C GLN A 178 21.56 13.21 7.73
N GLN A 179 21.56 14.16 6.78
CA GLN A 179 20.64 15.29 6.80
C GLN A 179 19.18 14.83 6.74
N ILE A 180 18.86 13.91 5.83
CA ILE A 180 17.50 13.34 5.72
C ILE A 180 17.09 12.64 7.03
N LEU A 181 18.01 11.87 7.63
CA LEU A 181 17.76 11.23 8.92
C LEU A 181 17.46 12.24 10.02
N THR A 182 18.28 13.28 10.15
CA THR A 182 18.06 14.35 11.13
C THR A 182 16.72 15.05 10.91
N MET A 183 16.38 15.38 9.65
CA MET A 183 15.10 16.01 9.32
C MET A 183 13.91 15.11 9.67
N ALA A 184 13.98 13.82 9.37
CA ALA A 184 12.93 12.85 9.69
C ALA A 184 12.73 12.72 11.20
N CYS A 185 13.83 12.61 11.98
CA CYS A 185 13.76 12.56 13.44
C CYS A 185 13.15 13.83 14.04
N VAL A 186 13.57 15.01 13.56
CA VAL A 186 13.03 16.30 14.02
C VAL A 186 11.55 16.42 13.65
N LYS A 187 11.16 16.05 12.43
CA LYS A 187 9.75 16.07 12.00
C LYS A 187 8.90 15.17 12.91
N LEU A 188 9.33 13.95 13.16
CA LEU A 188 8.62 13.03 14.04
C LEU A 188 8.50 13.57 15.47
N MET A 189 9.59 14.14 16.01
CA MET A 189 9.58 14.80 17.32
C MET A 189 8.57 15.95 17.35
N VAL A 190 8.56 16.82 16.34
CA VAL A 190 7.62 17.95 16.25
C VAL A 190 6.18 17.46 16.26
N VAL A 191 5.87 16.43 15.45
CA VAL A 191 4.51 15.90 15.38
C VAL A 191 4.10 15.25 16.71
N LYS A 192 4.99 14.48 17.35
CA LYS A 192 4.69 13.82 18.62
C LYS A 192 4.52 14.81 19.78
N ASP A 193 5.43 15.75 19.92
CA ASP A 193 5.52 16.57 21.13
C ASP A 193 4.69 17.84 21.04
N PHE A 194 4.46 18.36 19.82
CA PHE A 194 3.81 19.66 19.61
C PHE A 194 2.50 19.57 18.81
N MET A 195 2.22 18.45 18.12
CA MET A 195 0.99 18.25 17.34
C MET A 195 0.37 16.86 17.54
N PRO A 196 0.14 16.41 18.79
CA PRO A 196 -0.29 15.03 19.07
C PRO A 196 -1.62 14.68 18.41
N SER A 197 -2.54 15.64 18.24
CA SER A 197 -3.81 15.43 17.53
C SER A 197 -3.62 15.06 16.06
N ASN A 198 -2.51 15.46 15.43
CA ASN A 198 -2.23 15.20 14.03
C ASN A 198 -1.39 13.93 13.82
N LEU A 199 -0.87 13.32 14.89
CA LEU A 199 0.04 12.18 14.82
C LEU A 199 -0.54 11.03 14.01
N TYR A 200 -1.80 10.69 14.29
CA TYR A 200 -2.49 9.61 13.61
C TYR A 200 -2.72 9.93 12.13
N ASP A 201 -3.14 11.16 11.80
CA ASP A 201 -3.40 11.54 10.41
C ASP A 201 -2.13 11.62 9.56
N VAL A 202 -1.04 12.13 10.14
CA VAL A 202 0.26 12.28 9.44
C VAL A 202 0.89 10.92 9.16
N TYR A 203 0.74 9.95 10.05
CA TYR A 203 1.34 8.61 9.93
C TYR A 203 0.29 7.51 9.86
N ARG A 204 -0.86 7.82 9.24
CA ARG A 204 -2.02 6.94 9.16
C ARG A 204 -1.66 5.55 8.64
N ASP A 205 -0.91 5.49 7.55
CA ASP A 205 -0.55 4.21 6.93
C ASP A 205 0.39 3.37 7.81
N TYR A 206 1.22 4.01 8.63
CA TYR A 206 1.98 3.28 9.64
C TYR A 206 1.04 2.74 10.74
N TYR A 207 0.28 3.62 11.40
CA TYR A 207 -0.55 3.24 12.56
C TYR A 207 -1.67 2.26 12.20
N ASN A 208 -2.21 2.33 10.98
CA ASN A 208 -3.22 1.40 10.48
C ASN A 208 -2.73 -0.04 10.32
N ASN A 209 -1.41 -0.24 10.27
CA ASN A 209 -0.79 -1.53 10.00
C ASN A 209 0.08 -2.03 11.18
N VAL A 210 0.05 -1.37 12.33
CA VAL A 210 0.74 -1.84 13.54
C VAL A 210 0.07 -3.14 14.03
N PRO A 211 0.86 -4.17 14.42
CA PRO A 211 0.31 -5.47 14.83
C PRO A 211 -0.76 -5.41 15.91
N GLN A 212 -0.56 -4.55 16.92
CA GLN A 212 -1.52 -4.34 18.02
C GLN A 212 -2.89 -3.89 17.51
N LYS A 213 -2.91 -2.95 16.56
CA LYS A 213 -4.16 -2.48 15.94
C LYS A 213 -4.81 -3.57 15.09
N LEU A 214 -4.03 -4.29 14.28
CA LEU A 214 -4.54 -5.38 13.46
C LEU A 214 -5.16 -6.50 14.31
N GLU A 215 -4.57 -6.81 15.47
CA GLU A 215 -5.11 -7.76 16.43
C GLU A 215 -6.45 -7.27 17.01
N LEU A 216 -6.53 -5.99 17.39
CA LEU A 216 -7.76 -5.40 17.90
C LEU A 216 -8.89 -5.40 16.85
N VAL A 217 -8.56 -5.06 15.60
CA VAL A 217 -9.49 -5.17 14.46
C VAL A 217 -9.99 -6.61 14.33
N ALA A 218 -9.12 -7.61 14.45
CA ALA A 218 -9.51 -9.01 14.37
C ALA A 218 -10.46 -9.41 15.53
N LYS A 219 -10.18 -8.96 16.76
CA LYS A 219 -11.03 -9.19 17.93
C LYS A 219 -12.42 -8.58 17.76
N VAL A 220 -12.51 -7.31 17.37
CA VAL A 220 -13.79 -6.61 17.14
C VAL A 220 -14.63 -7.32 16.07
N ARG A 221 -13.98 -7.75 14.97
CA ARG A 221 -14.66 -8.50 13.91
C ARG A 221 -15.17 -9.85 14.37
N ALA A 222 -14.40 -10.56 15.19
CA ALA A 222 -14.80 -11.86 15.72
C ALA A 222 -16.03 -11.77 16.64
N LEU A 223 -16.19 -10.64 17.36
CA LEU A 223 -17.31 -10.45 18.29
C LEU A 223 -18.61 -10.03 17.61
N THR A 224 -18.56 -9.23 16.53
CA THR A 224 -19.78 -8.63 15.94
C THR A 224 -20.04 -9.06 14.49
N GLY A 225 -18.99 -9.21 13.67
CA GLY A 225 -19.12 -9.37 12.22
C GLY A 225 -19.75 -8.17 11.47
N LEU A 226 -20.13 -7.10 12.18
CA LEU A 226 -20.91 -5.97 11.63
C LEU A 226 -20.06 -4.98 10.84
N TYR A 227 -18.79 -4.85 11.20
CA TYR A 227 -17.88 -3.86 10.63
C TYR A 227 -16.92 -4.48 9.61
N SER A 228 -16.67 -3.78 8.50
CA SER A 228 -15.65 -4.18 7.54
C SER A 228 -14.24 -4.03 8.13
N LYS A 229 -13.27 -4.78 7.61
CA LYS A 229 -11.89 -4.71 8.07
C LYS A 229 -11.30 -3.34 7.80
N GLU A 230 -11.58 -2.77 6.63
CA GLU A 230 -11.08 -1.49 6.16
C GLU A 230 -11.58 -0.36 7.08
N TYR A 231 -12.87 -0.35 7.40
CA TYR A 231 -13.46 0.65 8.31
C TYR A 231 -12.79 0.65 9.68
N LEU A 232 -12.64 -0.53 10.30
CA LEU A 232 -12.00 -0.66 11.61
C LEU A 232 -10.50 -0.32 11.58
N LYS A 233 -9.83 -0.54 10.45
CA LYS A 233 -8.42 -0.16 10.27
C LYS A 233 -8.25 1.35 10.17
N GLU A 234 -9.21 2.07 9.59
CA GLU A 234 -9.13 3.54 9.43
C GLU A 234 -9.49 4.31 10.70
N MET A 235 -10.24 3.70 11.61
CA MET A 235 -10.58 4.26 12.91
C MET A 235 -9.33 4.49 13.78
N PRO A 236 -9.18 5.66 14.44
CA PRO A 236 -8.14 5.89 15.44
C PRO A 236 -8.06 4.78 16.48
N PHE A 237 -6.87 4.53 17.01
CA PHE A 237 -6.65 3.39 17.90
C PHE A 237 -7.48 3.50 19.19
N GLU A 238 -7.55 4.70 19.76
CA GLU A 238 -8.31 5.01 20.98
C GLU A 238 -9.81 4.79 20.79
N GLU A 239 -10.34 5.18 19.62
CA GLU A 239 -11.74 4.95 19.27
C GLU A 239 -12.05 3.47 19.06
N LEU A 240 -11.12 2.74 18.45
CA LEU A 240 -11.25 1.29 18.25
C LEU A 240 -11.21 0.53 19.58
N GLU A 241 -10.37 0.97 20.53
CA GLU A 241 -10.34 0.41 21.89
C GLU A 241 -11.65 0.69 22.64
N ALA A 242 -12.17 1.91 22.56
CA ALA A 242 -13.46 2.25 23.17
C ALA A 242 -14.59 1.37 22.60
N LEU A 243 -14.65 1.23 21.27
CA LEU A 243 -15.61 0.36 20.60
C LEU A 243 -15.49 -1.09 21.07
N TYR A 244 -14.27 -1.62 21.18
CA TYR A 244 -14.05 -2.99 21.67
C TYR A 244 -14.55 -3.17 23.10
N GLN A 245 -14.29 -2.22 24.00
CA GLN A 245 -14.77 -2.26 25.37
C GLN A 245 -16.30 -2.19 25.46
N ASP A 246 -16.93 -1.37 24.64
CA ASP A 246 -18.39 -1.26 24.60
C ASP A 246 -19.05 -2.55 24.10
N ILE A 247 -18.46 -3.20 23.08
CA ILE A 247 -18.91 -4.51 22.60
C ILE A 247 -18.78 -5.57 23.70
N LEU A 248 -17.66 -5.59 24.44
CA LEU A 248 -17.48 -6.55 25.54
C LEU A 248 -18.53 -6.36 26.63
N LYS A 249 -18.79 -5.11 27.05
CA LYS A 249 -19.82 -4.80 28.04
C LYS A 249 -21.20 -5.24 27.57
N HIS A 250 -21.52 -4.98 26.31
CA HIS A 250 -22.81 -5.38 25.73
C HIS A 250 -22.94 -6.91 25.70
N ASN A 251 -21.90 -7.63 25.26
CA ASN A 251 -21.91 -9.10 25.23
C ASN A 251 -22.01 -9.71 26.63
N GLU A 252 -21.33 -9.13 27.63
CA GLU A 252 -21.42 -9.60 29.01
C GLU A 252 -22.82 -9.38 29.59
N GLN A 253 -23.43 -8.21 29.31
CA GLN A 253 -24.82 -7.94 29.67
C GLN A 253 -25.78 -8.90 28.98
N GLU A 254 -25.63 -9.16 27.67
CA GLU A 254 -26.47 -10.13 26.96
C GLU A 254 -26.32 -11.55 27.50
N GLU A 255 -25.11 -11.97 27.89
CA GLU A 255 -24.88 -13.29 28.47
C GLU A 255 -25.54 -13.41 29.86
N GLN A 256 -25.40 -12.38 30.69
CA GLN A 256 -26.07 -12.30 32.00
C GLN A 256 -27.59 -12.32 31.84
N ASP A 257 -28.12 -11.53 30.92
CA ASP A 257 -29.54 -11.45 30.61
C ASP A 257 -30.09 -12.79 30.12
N ARG A 258 -29.35 -13.47 29.25
CA ARG A 258 -29.71 -14.82 28.76
C ARG A 258 -29.69 -15.86 29.89
N LYS A 259 -28.69 -15.83 30.77
CA LYS A 259 -28.62 -16.73 31.94
C LYS A 259 -29.80 -16.50 32.89
N MET A 260 -30.13 -15.24 33.15
CA MET A 260 -31.28 -14.88 33.98
C MET A 260 -32.59 -15.35 33.34
N PHE A 261 -32.79 -15.10 32.04
CA PHE A 261 -33.96 -15.56 31.31
C PHE A 261 -34.11 -17.09 31.37
N LEU A 262 -33.04 -17.85 31.09
CA LEU A 262 -33.06 -19.31 31.14
C LEU A 262 -33.39 -19.82 32.55
N LYS A 263 -32.72 -19.26 33.58
CA LYS A 263 -32.96 -19.62 34.99
C LYS A 263 -34.42 -19.46 35.39
N TYR A 264 -35.04 -18.31 35.07
CA TYR A 264 -36.44 -18.06 35.45
C TYR A 264 -37.41 -18.86 34.59
N SER A 265 -37.16 -19.00 33.28
CA SER A 265 -38.03 -19.81 32.41
C SER A 265 -38.09 -21.27 32.86
N GLN A 266 -36.95 -21.88 33.18
CA GLN A 266 -36.87 -23.26 33.66
C GLN A 266 -37.55 -23.41 35.03
N ALA A 267 -37.23 -22.55 35.99
CA ALA A 267 -37.81 -22.63 37.32
C ALA A 267 -39.33 -22.46 37.31
N ILE A 268 -39.85 -21.55 36.50
CA ILE A 268 -41.30 -21.37 36.33
C ILE A 268 -41.90 -22.63 35.69
N GLN A 269 -41.30 -23.14 34.61
CA GLN A 269 -41.81 -24.33 33.93
C GLN A 269 -41.84 -25.55 34.85
N GLU A 270 -40.77 -25.80 35.61
CA GLU A 270 -40.72 -26.88 36.61
C GLU A 270 -41.79 -26.73 37.69
N SER A 271 -42.03 -25.52 38.20
CA SER A 271 -43.09 -25.29 39.21
C SER A 271 -44.50 -25.54 38.64
N VAL A 272 -44.71 -25.21 37.37
CA VAL A 272 -45.99 -25.45 36.67
C VAL A 272 -46.20 -26.95 36.43
N ASP A 273 -45.17 -27.65 35.95
CA ASP A 273 -45.24 -29.09 35.66
C ASP A 273 -45.43 -29.93 36.94
N ASN A 274 -44.86 -29.48 38.07
CA ASN A 274 -44.99 -30.14 39.37
C ASN A 274 -46.25 -29.73 40.17
N ASN A 275 -47.08 -28.82 39.66
CA ASN A 275 -48.22 -28.22 40.38
C ASN A 275 -47.84 -27.62 41.76
N ASP A 276 -46.64 -27.05 41.87
CA ASP A 276 -46.17 -26.38 43.09
C ASP A 276 -46.56 -24.89 43.06
N ASP A 277 -47.75 -24.58 43.57
CA ASP A 277 -48.30 -23.22 43.57
C ASP A 277 -47.53 -22.25 44.48
N GLU A 278 -46.97 -22.72 45.61
CA GLU A 278 -46.15 -21.87 46.50
C GLU A 278 -44.79 -21.56 45.84
N GLY A 279 -44.14 -22.57 45.27
CA GLY A 279 -42.90 -22.39 44.52
C GLY A 279 -43.08 -21.50 43.29
N PHE A 280 -44.18 -21.66 42.54
CA PHE A 280 -44.52 -20.80 41.40
C PHE A 280 -44.63 -19.33 41.82
N ASN A 281 -45.35 -19.06 42.90
CA ASN A 281 -45.55 -17.69 43.41
C ASN A 281 -44.23 -17.07 43.86
N GLU A 282 -43.36 -17.82 44.53
CA GLU A 282 -42.06 -17.34 44.99
C GLU A 282 -41.11 -17.03 43.82
N ILE A 283 -41.08 -17.88 42.80
CA ILE A 283 -40.26 -17.70 41.60
C ILE A 283 -40.76 -16.50 40.79
N CYS A 284 -42.07 -16.34 40.63
CA CYS A 284 -42.66 -15.17 39.97
C CYS A 284 -42.37 -13.88 40.74
N TYR A 285 -42.44 -13.90 42.07
CA TYR A 285 -42.07 -12.76 42.90
C TYR A 285 -40.60 -12.37 42.70
N LYS A 286 -39.69 -13.35 42.73
CA LYS A 286 -38.26 -13.15 42.47
C LYS A 286 -38.01 -12.61 41.07
N ALA A 287 -38.71 -13.12 40.05
CA ALA A 287 -38.60 -12.65 38.68
C ALA A 287 -39.01 -11.17 38.54
N VAL A 288 -40.14 -10.78 39.15
CA VAL A 288 -40.63 -9.39 39.14
C VAL A 288 -39.68 -8.42 39.84
N THR A 289 -38.98 -8.86 40.88
CA THR A 289 -38.01 -8.00 41.60
C THR A 289 -36.65 -7.91 40.94
N HIS A 290 -36.21 -8.95 40.21
CA HIS A 290 -34.83 -9.04 39.70
C HIS A 290 -34.69 -8.79 38.20
N LEU A 291 -35.76 -8.93 37.41
CA LEU A 291 -35.72 -8.70 35.96
C LEU A 291 -36.09 -7.27 35.62
N THR A 292 -35.50 -6.74 34.54
CA THR A 292 -35.93 -5.47 33.96
C THR A 292 -37.29 -5.62 33.27
N GLN A 293 -38.00 -4.51 33.06
CA GLN A 293 -39.33 -4.54 32.42
C GLN A 293 -39.32 -5.18 31.02
N LYS A 294 -38.24 -4.98 30.24
CA LYS A 294 -38.06 -5.61 28.92
C LYS A 294 -37.89 -7.13 29.04
N GLN A 295 -37.02 -7.59 29.95
CA GLN A 295 -36.79 -9.01 30.20
C GLN A 295 -38.06 -9.71 30.69
N LEU A 296 -38.82 -9.04 31.55
CA LEU A 296 -40.06 -9.57 32.10
C LEU A 296 -41.13 -9.70 31.02
N SER A 297 -41.24 -8.74 30.12
CA SER A 297 -42.15 -8.82 28.95
C SER A 297 -41.81 -10.03 28.07
N MET A 298 -40.53 -10.22 27.73
CA MET A 298 -40.08 -11.38 26.95
C MET A 298 -40.35 -12.70 27.66
N LEU A 299 -40.12 -12.76 28.98
CA LEU A 299 -40.39 -13.95 29.79
C LEU A 299 -41.88 -14.30 29.78
N VAL A 300 -42.75 -13.31 29.97
CA VAL A 300 -44.21 -13.50 29.96
C VAL A 300 -44.70 -13.96 28.58
N GLU A 301 -44.23 -13.34 27.50
CA GLU A 301 -44.58 -13.77 26.13
C GLU A 301 -44.14 -15.20 25.85
N TYR A 302 -42.90 -15.56 26.21
CA TYR A 302 -42.38 -16.90 26.02
C TYR A 302 -43.17 -17.95 26.84
N MET A 303 -43.38 -17.69 28.13
CA MET A 303 -44.08 -18.64 29.02
C MET A 303 -45.56 -18.79 28.64
N ASN A 304 -46.22 -17.72 28.19
CA ASN A 304 -47.60 -17.80 27.68
C ASN A 304 -47.70 -18.63 26.40
N GLY A 305 -46.70 -18.54 25.52
CA GLY A 305 -46.63 -19.39 24.33
C GLY A 305 -46.41 -20.87 24.64
N GLN A 306 -45.70 -21.18 25.74
CA GLN A 306 -45.45 -22.56 26.18
C GLN A 306 -46.62 -23.16 26.97
N ASN A 307 -47.29 -22.36 27.81
CA ASN A 307 -48.41 -22.82 28.63
C ASN A 307 -49.54 -21.77 28.70
N PRO A 308 -50.73 -22.04 28.13
CA PRO A 308 -51.85 -21.11 28.16
C PRO A 308 -52.39 -20.79 29.57
N PHE A 309 -52.15 -21.67 30.55
CA PHE A 309 -52.57 -21.47 31.95
C PHE A 309 -51.57 -20.61 32.76
N PHE A 310 -50.40 -20.32 32.19
CA PHE A 310 -49.39 -19.47 32.83
C PHE A 310 -49.93 -18.07 33.09
N LEU A 311 -50.58 -17.45 32.08
CA LEU A 311 -50.98 -16.05 32.16
C LEU A 311 -51.99 -15.81 33.28
N SER A 312 -52.96 -16.71 33.48
CA SER A 312 -53.97 -16.56 34.53
C SER A 312 -53.37 -16.71 35.94
N LYS A 313 -52.42 -17.63 36.13
CA LYS A 313 -51.69 -17.76 37.41
C LYS A 313 -50.79 -16.55 37.64
N PHE A 314 -50.06 -16.11 36.63
CA PHE A 314 -49.15 -14.98 36.73
C PHE A 314 -49.89 -13.65 37.03
N GLU A 315 -51.05 -13.41 36.40
CA GLU A 315 -51.89 -12.24 36.69
C GLU A 315 -52.41 -12.24 38.13
N SER A 316 -52.78 -13.41 38.67
CA SER A 316 -53.17 -13.54 40.08
C SER A 316 -52.04 -13.12 41.02
N VAL A 317 -50.81 -13.58 40.76
CA VAL A 317 -49.61 -13.22 41.54
C VAL A 317 -49.27 -11.73 41.40
N ALA A 318 -49.32 -11.20 40.18
CA ALA A 318 -49.07 -9.78 39.92
C ALA A 318 -50.11 -8.88 40.60
N HIS A 319 -51.36 -9.32 40.67
CA HIS A 319 -52.43 -8.59 41.35
C HIS A 319 -52.26 -8.61 42.87
N GLU A 320 -51.83 -9.73 43.46
CA GLU A 320 -51.45 -9.79 44.88
C GLU A 320 -50.24 -8.90 45.19
N TYR A 321 -49.25 -8.86 44.31
CA TYR A 321 -48.07 -8.02 44.44
C TYR A 321 -48.42 -6.52 44.46
N LYS A 322 -49.26 -6.08 43.50
CA LYS A 322 -49.79 -4.69 43.50
C LYS A 322 -50.55 -4.38 44.78
N LYS A 323 -51.33 -5.33 45.31
CA LYS A 323 -52.06 -5.16 46.56
C LYS A 323 -51.10 -4.97 47.74
N LYS A 324 -50.03 -5.78 47.84
CA LYS A 324 -48.99 -5.68 48.88
C LYS A 324 -48.18 -4.38 48.80
N LEU A 325 -47.90 -3.86 47.60
CA LEU A 325 -47.25 -2.55 47.41
C LEU A 325 -48.13 -1.38 47.87
N HIS A 326 -49.45 -1.46 47.64
CA HIS A 326 -50.40 -0.45 48.10
C HIS A 326 -50.73 -0.52 49.61
N ILE A 327 -50.38 -1.61 50.29
CA ILE A 327 -50.54 -1.77 51.74
C ILE A 327 -49.35 -1.18 52.52
N LYS A 328 -48.20 -0.92 51.87
CA LYS A 328 -47.11 -0.11 52.46
C LYS A 328 -47.38 1.39 52.23
N ARG A 329 -48.29 1.97 53.01
CA ARG A 329 -48.33 3.41 53.31
C ARG A 329 -48.54 3.61 54.80
#